data_AF-A0A6P0RMS9-F1
#
_entry.id   AF-A0A6P0RMS9-F1
#
_cell.length_a   1.000
_cell.length_b   1.000
_cell.length_c   1.000
_cell.angle_alpha   90.00
_cell.angle_beta   90.00
_cell.angle_gamma   90.00
#
_symmetry.space_group_name_H-M   'P 1'
#
loop_
_entity.id
_entity.type
_entity.pdbx_description
1 polymer ?
#
loop_
_entity_poly.entity_id
_entity_poly.type
_entity_poly.pdbx_seq_one_letter_code
_entity_poly.pdbx_strand_id
1 'polypeptide(L)' 'MVETIQAQKINLLDLKLKFGLERNNDGEFFQEWQENLPELTDLEMAAMDEVKQEYLHLSQYPLL' A
#
# COMPACT_ATOMS: atom_id res chain seq x y z
N MET A 1 -10.80 10.70 26.45
CA MET A 1 -9.38 10.94 26.16
C MET A 1 -9.05 10.17 24.91
N VAL A 2 -8.40 10.78 23.91
CA VAL A 2 -8.03 10.08 22.67
C VAL A 2 -6.60 9.58 22.85
N GLU A 3 -6.40 8.27 22.76
CA GLU A 3 -5.06 7.68 22.79
C GLU A 3 -4.39 7.86 21.41
N THR A 4 -3.30 8.61 21.37
CA THR A 4 -2.53 8.84 20.14
C THR A 4 -1.43 7.79 20.00
N ILE A 5 -1.43 7.05 18.90
CA ILE A 5 -0.36 6.09 18.57
C ILE A 5 0.67 6.80 17.70
N GLN A 6 1.96 6.63 18.03
CA GLN A 6 3.06 7.13 17.21
C GLN A 6 3.14 6.33 15.91
N ALA A 7 3.14 7.01 14.75
CA ALA A 7 3.19 6.37 13.42
C ALA A 7 4.42 5.44 13.24
N GLN A 8 5.50 5.73 13.96
CA GLN A 8 6.74 4.93 13.95
C GLN A 8 6.58 3.57 14.65
N LYS A 9 5.57 3.41 15.51
CA LYS A 9 5.35 2.23 16.35
C LYS A 9 4.16 1.38 15.89
N ILE A 10 3.50 1.76 14.80
CA ILE A 10 2.34 1.06 14.28
C ILE A 10 2.69 0.42 12.94
N ASN A 11 2.30 -0.84 12.75
CA ASN A 11 2.45 -1.53 11.48
C ASN A 11 1.09 -1.64 10.77
N LEU A 12 1.11 -2.12 9.52
CA LEU A 12 -0.11 -2.26 8.72
C LEU A 12 -1.10 -3.29 9.31
N LEU A 13 -0.59 -4.31 10.00
CA LEU A 13 -1.42 -5.30 10.67
C LEU A 13 -2.18 -4.69 11.86
N ASP A 14 -1.51 -3.85 12.67
CA ASP A 14 -2.12 -3.07 13.75
C ASP A 14 -3.21 -2.14 13.23
N LEU A 15 -2.95 -1.47 12.10
CA LEU A 15 -3.93 -0.60 11.45
C LEU A 15 -5.19 -1.38 11.04
N LYS A 16 -5.01 -2.59 10.47
CA LYS A 16 -6.13 -3.46 10.11
C LYS A 16 -6.89 -3.99 11.34
N LEU A 17 -6.19 -4.47 12.35
CA LEU A 17 -6.81 -5.11 13.53
C LEU A 17 -7.45 -4.10 14.49
N LYS A 18 -6.82 -2.95 14.74
CA LYS A 18 -7.28 -1.97 15.73
C LYS A 18 -8.27 -0.96 15.15
N PHE A 19 -8.11 -0.61 13.88
CA PHE A 19 -8.91 0.43 13.22
C PHE A 19 -9.81 -0.11 12.11
N GLY A 20 -9.75 -1.41 11.80
CA GLY A 20 -10.52 -2.01 10.71
C GLY A 20 -10.09 -1.51 9.33
N LEU A 21 -8.87 -0.99 9.19
CA LEU A 21 -8.40 -0.41 7.94
C LEU A 21 -8.02 -1.51 6.94
N GLU A 22 -8.50 -1.34 5.72
CA GLU A 22 -8.19 -2.24 4.60
C GLU A 22 -7.38 -1.51 3.54
N ARG A 23 -6.52 -2.24 2.83
CA ARG A 23 -5.82 -1.68 1.68
C ARG A 23 -6.83 -1.50 0.55
N ASN A 24 -6.95 -0.27 0.08
CA ASN A 24 -7.70 0.01 -1.13
C ASN A 24 -6.81 -0.26 -2.36
N ASN A 25 -7.28 -1.15 -3.24
CA ASN A 25 -6.63 -1.43 -4.53
C ASN A 25 -7.35 -0.72 -5.70
N ASP A 26 -8.29 0.17 -5.38
CA ASP A 26 -9.00 0.97 -6.37
C ASP A 26 -8.00 1.78 -7.21
N GLY A 27 -8.04 1.54 -8.52
CA GLY A 27 -7.23 2.25 -9.49
C GLY A 27 -7.67 3.69 -9.67
N GLU A 28 -8.87 4.07 -9.22
CA GLU A 28 -9.34 5.46 -9.25
C GLU A 28 -8.92 6.25 -8.00
N PHE A 29 -8.17 5.63 -7.08
CA PHE A 29 -7.69 6.31 -5.90
C PHE A 29 -6.49 7.20 -6.23
N PHE A 30 -6.52 8.46 -5.77
CA PHE A 30 -5.49 9.48 -6.06
C PHE A 30 -5.28 9.73 -7.57
N GLN A 31 -6.35 9.98 -8.34
CA GLN A 31 -6.25 10.37 -9.75
C GLN A 31 -5.31 11.55 -9.98
N GLU A 32 -5.26 12.50 -9.04
CA GLU A 32 -4.33 13.64 -9.07
C GLU A 32 -2.85 13.22 -9.20
N TRP A 33 -2.49 12.01 -8.75
CA TRP A 33 -1.13 11.46 -8.85
C TRP A 33 -0.95 10.55 -10.06
N GLN A 34 -2.04 10.19 -10.73
CA GLN A 34 -2.05 9.35 -11.94
C GLN A 34 -2.14 10.19 -13.22
N GLU A 35 -2.56 11.45 -13.11
CA GLU A 35 -2.55 12.40 -14.21
C GLU A 35 -1.11 12.79 -14.60
N ASN A 36 -0.85 12.91 -15.91
CA ASN A 36 0.46 13.27 -16.49
C ASN A 36 1.61 12.29 -16.23
N LEU A 37 1.31 11.02 -15.91
CA LEU A 37 2.32 9.98 -15.88
C LEU A 37 2.74 9.57 -17.31
N PRO A 38 4.02 9.19 -17.51
CA PRO A 38 4.44 8.61 -18.79
C PRO A 38 3.69 7.31 -19.05
N GLU A 39 3.33 7.08 -20.32
CA GLU A 39 2.77 5.79 -20.73
C GLU A 39 3.81 4.69 -20.49
N LEU A 40 3.44 3.70 -19.68
CA LEU A 40 4.25 2.51 -19.43
C LEU A 40 3.92 1.47 -20.49
N THR A 41 4.94 0.76 -20.94
CA THR A 41 4.73 -0.42 -21.79
C THR A 41 4.12 -1.56 -20.96
N ASP A 42 3.42 -2.49 -21.62
CA ASP A 42 2.83 -3.66 -20.96
C ASP A 42 3.86 -4.46 -20.14
N LEU A 43 5.12 -4.49 -20.59
CA LEU A 43 6.22 -5.16 -19.90
C LEU A 43 6.62 -4.43 -18.60
N GLU A 44 6.68 -3.09 -18.63
CA GLU A 44 7.01 -2.28 -17.45
C GLU A 44 5.88 -2.33 -16.42
N MET A 45 4.62 -2.32 -16.89
CA MET A 45 3.46 -2.53 -16.01
C MET A 45 3.53 -3.90 -15.32
N ALA A 46 3.78 -4.98 -16.07
CA ALA A 46 3.86 -6.32 -15.50
C ALA A 46 4.98 -6.45 -14.45
N ALA A 47 6.16 -5.88 -14.73
CA ALA A 47 7.27 -5.86 -13.78
C ALA A 47 6.94 -5.05 -12.52
N MET A 48 6.27 -3.91 -12.67
CA MET A 48 5.88 -3.07 -11.54
C MET A 48 4.79 -3.73 -10.68
N ASP A 49 3.86 -4.45 -11.29
CA ASP A 49 2.85 -5.24 -10.59
C ASP A 49 3.46 -6.39 -9.78
N GLU A 50 4.46 -7.08 -10.32
CA GLU A 50 5.19 -8.14 -9.61
C GLU A 50 5.89 -7.58 -8.35
N VAL A 51 6.68 -6.51 -8.52
CA VAL A 51 7.39 -5.86 -7.41
C VAL A 51 6.40 -5.34 -6.36
N LYS A 52 5.28 -4.75 -6.80
CA LYS A 52 4.21 -4.28 -5.91
C LYS A 52 3.64 -5.45 -5.11
N GLN A 53 3.29 -6.55 -5.74
CA GLN A 53 2.74 -7.72 -5.04
C GLN A 53 3.73 -8.27 -4.00
N GLU A 54 5.00 -8.40 -4.36
CA GLU A 54 6.02 -8.94 -3.46
C GLU A 54 6.26 -8.01 -2.26
N TYR A 55 6.36 -6.70 -2.48
CA TYR A 55 6.44 -5.71 -1.42
C TYR A 55 5.20 -5.74 -0.50
N LEU A 56 4.00 -5.82 -1.08
CA LEU A 56 2.76 -5.85 -0.31
C LEU A 56 2.66 -7.11 0.55
N HIS A 57 3.17 -8.23 0.06
CA HIS A 57 3.26 -9.50 0.79
C HIS A 57 4.24 -9.39 1.97
N LEU A 58 5.48 -8.92 1.73
CA LEU A 58 6.50 -8.75 2.78
C LEU A 58 6.12 -7.71 3.85
N SER A 59 5.36 -6.67 3.46
CA SER A 59 4.90 -5.65 4.40
C SER A 59 3.71 -6.10 5.26
N GLN A 60 2.97 -7.13 4.84
CA GLN A 60 1.91 -7.74 5.66
C GLN A 60 2.47 -8.77 6.63
N TYR A 61 3.50 -9.50 6.20
CA TYR A 61 4.18 -10.51 7.00
C TYR A 61 5.60 -10.03 7.28
N PRO A 62 5.82 -9.18 8.31
CA PRO A 62 7.17 -8.86 8.72
C PRO A 62 7.93 -10.17 8.92
N LEU A 63 8.99 -10.37 8.13
CA LEU A 63 9.87 -11.52 8.27
C LEU A 63 10.33 -11.57 9.73
N LEU A 64 10.06 -12.72 10.37
CA LEU A 64 10.33 -13.00 11.79
C LEU A 64 11.78 -12.68 12.18
#